data_AF-A0A438C051-F1
#
_entry.id   AF-A0A438C051-F1
#
_cell.length_a   1.000
_cell.length_b   1.000
_cell.length_c   1.000
_cell.angle_alpha   90.00
_cell.angle_beta   90.00
_cell.angle_gamma   90.00
#
_symmetry.space_group_name_H-M   'P 1'
#
loop_
_entity.id
_entity.type
_entity.pdbx_description
1 polymer ?
#
loop_
_entity_poly.entity_id
_entity_poly.type
_entity_poly.pdbx_seq_one_letter_code
_entity_poly.pdbx_strand_id
1 'polypeptide(L)'
;MEGGKSNRKSSAISLQQFISTIAPLIDLEKAHSHSLSNLCNSGSLRNLDTAQKRGSTILNLKCVDAQTGLMGKTLLEFQSTKGDVLPAHKFGTHDVVVLKPNKADLGSPALGQGVVYRLKDSSITVAFDDIPEEGLNSPLRLEKVANEVTYRRMKDALVQLSKGVHKGPAADLIPVLFGERPPTVSKKDVTFTPFNSNLDRSQKDAISKALSSKNVFLLHGPPGTGKTTTVVEIILQEVKRGAKILACAASNIAVDNIVERLVPYRVKLVRLGHPARLLPQVLESALDAQVLRGDNTGLANDIRKEMKWIIIECYNNSIQSHLFGKHFTYQGLIYEPYVLRDVILELNS
;
A
#
# COMPACT_ATOMS: atom_id res chain seq x y z
N MET A 1 7.02 -29.10 -48.83
CA MET A 1 6.63 -27.73 -48.43
C MET A 1 6.92 -27.57 -46.95
N GLU A 2 8.16 -27.21 -46.64
CA GLU A 2 8.59 -26.94 -45.26
C GLU A 2 8.13 -25.53 -44.88
N GLY A 3 7.22 -25.47 -43.90
CA GLY A 3 6.77 -24.21 -43.31
C GLY A 3 7.88 -23.63 -42.43
N GLY A 4 8.68 -22.74 -43.00
CA GLY A 4 9.65 -21.94 -42.25
C GLY A 4 8.95 -21.11 -41.18
N LYS A 5 9.11 -21.49 -39.91
CA LYS A 5 8.80 -20.63 -38.78
C LYS A 5 9.78 -19.45 -38.81
N SER A 6 9.30 -18.31 -39.30
CA SER A 6 9.96 -17.01 -39.16
C SER A 6 10.19 -16.75 -37.68
N ASN A 7 11.39 -17.05 -37.21
CA ASN A 7 11.86 -16.68 -35.89
C ASN A 7 12.12 -15.17 -35.92
N ARG A 8 11.08 -14.35 -35.72
CA ARG A 8 11.25 -12.91 -35.49
C ARG A 8 12.08 -12.77 -34.21
N LYS A 9 13.39 -12.65 -34.36
CA LYS A 9 14.27 -12.11 -33.31
C LYS A 9 13.75 -10.70 -33.04
N SER A 10 12.91 -10.52 -32.01
CA SER A 10 12.67 -9.19 -31.49
C SER A 10 14.03 -8.67 -31.04
N SER A 11 14.49 -7.59 -31.67
CA SER A 11 15.67 -6.88 -31.21
C SER A 11 15.50 -6.58 -29.72
N ALA A 12 16.42 -7.07 -28.89
CA ALA A 12 16.43 -6.78 -27.46
C ALA A 12 16.39 -5.25 -27.26
N ILE A 13 15.38 -4.77 -26.51
CA ILE A 13 15.28 -3.35 -26.18
C ILE A 13 16.44 -3.01 -25.24
N SER A 14 17.22 -1.97 -25.57
CA SER A 14 18.28 -1.53 -24.66
C SER A 14 17.66 -0.90 -23.41
N LEU A 15 18.41 -0.90 -22.30
CA LEU A 15 17.95 -0.27 -21.06
C LEU A 15 17.58 1.22 -21.27
N GLN A 16 18.40 1.94 -22.04
CA GLN A 16 18.15 3.34 -22.40
C GLN A 16 16.84 3.51 -23.17
N GLN A 17 16.58 2.63 -24.14
CA GLN A 17 15.36 2.67 -24.95
C GLN A 17 14.12 2.30 -24.13
N PHE A 18 14.25 1.39 -23.17
CA PHE A 18 13.17 1.07 -22.24
C PHE A 18 12.81 2.29 -21.39
N ILE A 19 13.80 2.95 -20.78
CA ILE A 19 13.57 4.13 -19.93
C ILE A 19 12.94 5.27 -20.73
N SER A 20 13.43 5.57 -21.94
CA SER A 20 12.88 6.62 -22.79
C SER A 20 11.46 6.35 -23.26
N THR A 21 11.06 5.08 -23.33
CA THR A 21 9.69 4.67 -23.68
C THR A 21 8.77 4.69 -22.47
N ILE A 22 9.19 4.17 -21.31
CA ILE A 22 8.32 4.02 -20.14
C ILE A 22 8.11 5.33 -19.37
N ALA A 23 9.15 6.17 -19.26
CA ALA A 23 9.04 7.45 -18.53
C ALA A 23 7.88 8.34 -19.02
N PRO A 24 7.70 8.61 -20.34
CA PRO A 24 6.57 9.41 -20.81
C PRO A 24 5.22 8.71 -20.63
N LEU A 25 5.17 7.37 -20.68
CA LEU A 25 3.93 6.62 -20.42
C LEU A 25 3.46 6.78 -18.97
N ILE A 26 4.39 6.79 -18.01
CA ILE A 26 4.10 7.09 -16.60
C ILE A 26 3.55 8.52 -16.46
N ASP A 27 4.09 9.48 -17.23
CA ASP A 27 3.58 10.87 -17.22
C ASP A 27 2.19 11.00 -17.82
N LEU A 28 1.90 10.28 -18.90
CA LEU A 28 0.57 10.24 -19.49
C LEU A 28 -0.45 9.64 -18.51
N GLU A 29 -0.10 8.53 -17.85
CA GLU A 29 -0.96 7.88 -16.86
C GLU A 29 -1.16 8.76 -15.62
N LYS A 30 -0.10 9.44 -15.18
CA LYS A 30 -0.14 10.43 -14.09
C LYS A 30 -1.05 11.60 -14.47
N ALA A 31 -0.89 12.18 -15.65
CA ALA A 31 -1.71 13.27 -16.14
C ALA A 31 -3.17 12.86 -16.31
N HIS A 32 -3.43 11.63 -16.76
CA HIS A 32 -4.77 11.08 -16.84
C HIS A 32 -5.42 10.95 -15.45
N SER A 33 -4.73 10.32 -14.49
CA SER A 33 -5.19 10.20 -13.10
C SER A 33 -5.38 11.55 -12.42
N HIS A 34 -4.48 12.51 -12.69
CA HIS A 34 -4.66 13.88 -12.25
C HIS A 34 -5.84 14.54 -12.90
N SER A 35 -6.07 14.40 -14.20
CA SER A 35 -7.21 15.02 -14.86
C SER A 35 -8.53 14.48 -14.29
N LEU A 36 -8.62 13.17 -14.01
CA LEU A 36 -9.76 12.59 -13.30
C LEU A 36 -9.95 13.20 -11.90
N SER A 37 -8.87 13.53 -11.19
CA SER A 37 -8.93 14.21 -9.89
C SER A 37 -9.14 15.75 -9.98
N ASN A 38 -8.59 16.42 -10.99
CA ASN A 38 -8.48 17.88 -11.13
C ASN A 38 -9.56 18.49 -12.01
N LEU A 39 -10.21 17.74 -12.91
CA LEU A 39 -11.49 18.15 -13.49
C LEU A 39 -12.58 18.36 -12.41
N CYS A 40 -12.31 17.96 -11.16
CA CYS A 40 -13.12 18.27 -9.99
C CYS A 40 -12.68 19.57 -9.26
N ASN A 41 -11.47 20.09 -9.55
CA ASN A 41 -10.85 21.21 -8.83
C ASN A 41 -10.78 22.55 -9.60
N SER A 42 -11.16 22.62 -10.87
CA SER A 42 -11.14 23.88 -11.64
C SER A 42 -12.51 24.58 -11.65
N GLY A 43 -12.81 25.40 -10.62
CA GLY A 43 -13.72 26.56 -10.72
C GLY A 43 -14.99 26.63 -9.84
N SER A 44 -14.97 27.45 -8.76
CA SER A 44 -16.16 27.92 -8.00
C SER A 44 -17.01 26.89 -7.23
N LEU A 45 -17.76 27.34 -6.20
CA LEU A 45 -18.67 26.56 -5.34
C LEU A 45 -19.69 25.70 -6.12
N ARG A 46 -20.03 26.06 -7.37
CA ARG A 46 -20.87 25.26 -8.29
C ARG A 46 -20.22 23.91 -8.68
N ASN A 47 -18.92 23.75 -8.46
CA ASN A 47 -18.18 22.53 -8.74
C ASN A 47 -18.21 21.49 -7.62
N LEU A 48 -18.51 21.85 -6.36
CA LEU A 48 -18.55 20.87 -5.27
C LEU A 48 -19.75 19.93 -5.40
N ASP A 49 -20.93 20.45 -5.74
CA ASP A 49 -22.10 19.64 -6.06
C ASP A 49 -21.86 18.78 -7.31
N THR A 50 -21.11 19.30 -8.28
CA THR A 50 -20.71 18.56 -9.49
C THR A 50 -19.71 17.44 -9.16
N ALA A 51 -18.74 17.70 -8.28
CA ALA A 51 -17.78 16.71 -7.79
C ALA A 51 -18.47 15.63 -6.94
N GLN A 52 -19.48 16.00 -6.15
CA GLN A 52 -20.33 15.05 -5.45
C GLN A 52 -21.14 14.19 -6.41
N LYS A 53 -21.77 14.77 -7.44
CA LYS A 53 -22.48 14.00 -8.49
C LYS A 53 -21.55 13.05 -9.25
N ARG A 54 -20.27 13.41 -9.40
CA ARG A 54 -19.25 12.53 -10.00
C ARG A 54 -18.72 11.47 -9.04
N GLY A 55 -18.98 11.63 -7.74
CA GLY A 55 -18.61 10.72 -6.67
C GLY A 55 -17.18 10.86 -6.15
N SER A 56 -16.47 11.94 -6.48
CA SER A 56 -15.10 12.22 -6.00
C SER A 56 -15.06 13.03 -4.70
N THR A 57 -16.21 13.56 -4.28
CA THR A 57 -16.36 14.35 -3.05
C THR A 57 -17.62 13.92 -2.32
N ILE A 58 -17.57 13.87 -0.99
CA ILE A 58 -18.75 13.69 -0.14
C ILE A 58 -18.86 14.93 0.75
N LEU A 59 -19.97 15.66 0.59
CA LEU A 59 -20.25 16.90 1.32
C LEU A 59 -21.14 16.65 2.54
N ASN A 60 -21.19 17.63 3.44
CA ASN A 60 -22.08 17.65 4.61
C ASN A 60 -21.93 16.40 5.48
N LEU A 61 -20.68 16.09 5.83
CA LEU A 61 -20.35 15.02 6.76
C LEU A 61 -20.26 15.56 8.19
N LYS A 62 -20.64 14.74 9.16
CA LYS A 62 -20.31 14.91 10.57
C LYS A 62 -19.43 13.76 11.02
N CYS A 63 -18.40 14.04 11.82
CA CYS A 63 -17.70 13.00 12.55
C CYS A 63 -18.66 12.48 13.64
N VAL A 64 -18.85 11.17 13.77
CA VAL A 64 -19.77 10.56 14.75
C VAL A 64 -19.08 9.65 15.75
N ASP A 65 -17.91 9.14 15.39
CA ASP A 65 -17.08 8.30 16.25
C ASP A 65 -15.61 8.54 15.93
N ALA A 66 -14.77 8.38 16.95
CA ALA A 66 -13.33 8.51 16.85
C ALA A 66 -12.67 7.45 17.71
N GLN A 67 -11.94 6.54 17.06
CA GLN A 67 -11.26 5.43 17.71
C GLN A 67 -9.76 5.54 17.50
N THR A 68 -9.02 5.71 18.60
CA THR A 68 -7.58 5.48 18.61
C THR A 68 -7.35 3.97 18.73
N GLY A 69 -6.53 3.39 17.86
CA GLY A 69 -6.23 1.95 18.00
C GLY A 69 -5.63 1.25 16.80
N LEU A 70 -5.64 1.85 15.60
CA LEU A 70 -5.06 1.20 14.43
C LEU A 70 -3.55 1.47 14.35
N MET A 71 -2.82 0.87 15.29
CA MET A 71 -1.36 0.96 15.41
C MET A 71 -0.82 2.39 15.48
N GLY A 72 -1.42 3.22 16.34
CA GLY A 72 -1.06 4.63 16.52
C GLY A 72 -1.84 5.59 15.63
N LYS A 73 -2.65 5.09 14.69
CA LYS A 73 -3.53 5.91 13.86
C LYS A 73 -4.91 6.09 14.51
N THR A 74 -5.56 7.19 14.17
CA THR A 74 -6.92 7.49 14.60
C THR A 74 -7.91 7.19 13.47
N LEU A 75 -8.95 6.42 13.80
CA LEU A 75 -10.07 6.14 12.92
C LEU A 75 -11.19 7.13 13.22
N LEU A 76 -11.54 7.98 12.26
CA LEU A 76 -12.70 8.85 12.35
C LEU A 76 -13.83 8.29 11.48
N GLU A 77 -14.99 8.05 12.06
CA GLU A 77 -16.21 7.64 11.35
C GLU A 77 -17.05 8.87 11.02
N PHE A 78 -17.39 9.01 9.73
CA PHE A 78 -18.20 10.11 9.23
C PHE A 78 -19.54 9.62 8.70
N GLN A 79 -20.60 10.37 8.98
CA GLN A 79 -21.95 10.15 8.46
C GLN A 79 -22.49 11.41 7.78
N SER A 80 -23.45 11.23 6.88
CA SER A 80 -24.15 12.36 6.25
C SER A 80 -24.97 13.13 7.28
N THR A 81 -25.00 14.46 7.19
CA THR A 81 -25.90 15.31 7.98
C THR A 81 -27.27 15.46 7.32
N LYS A 82 -27.44 14.99 6.08
CA LYS A 82 -28.67 15.18 5.28
C LYS A 82 -29.55 13.93 5.20
N GLY A 83 -29.12 12.80 5.75
CA GLY A 83 -29.87 11.55 5.76
C GLY A 83 -29.05 10.39 6.31
N ASP A 84 -29.66 9.22 6.39
CA ASP A 84 -29.08 8.02 7.03
C ASP A 84 -28.10 7.25 6.13
N VAL A 85 -28.04 7.60 4.84
CA VAL A 85 -27.19 6.94 3.83
C VAL A 85 -26.22 7.97 3.24
N LEU A 86 -25.00 7.53 2.92
CA LEU A 86 -24.04 8.34 2.19
C LEU A 86 -24.55 8.64 0.78
N PRO A 87 -24.30 9.84 0.24
CA PRO A 87 -24.63 10.15 -1.15
C PRO A 87 -23.84 9.26 -2.11
N ALA A 88 -24.39 9.02 -3.30
CA ALA A 88 -23.73 8.21 -4.33
C ALA A 88 -22.29 8.67 -4.60
N HIS A 89 -21.33 7.74 -4.52
CA HIS A 89 -19.91 8.07 -4.51
C HIS A 89 -19.03 7.00 -5.16
N LYS A 90 -17.79 7.35 -5.49
CA LYS A 90 -16.77 6.44 -6.08
C LYS A 90 -15.58 6.21 -5.12
N PHE A 91 -15.83 6.34 -3.83
CA PHE A 91 -14.87 6.00 -2.79
C PHE A 91 -14.84 4.48 -2.63
N GLY A 92 -13.64 3.93 -2.59
CA GLY A 92 -13.37 2.55 -2.22
C GLY A 92 -12.54 2.51 -0.94
N THR A 93 -12.46 1.33 -0.34
CA THR A 93 -11.49 1.10 0.73
C THR A 93 -10.09 1.39 0.19
N HIS A 94 -9.24 1.95 1.06
CA HIS A 94 -7.83 2.28 0.80
C HIS A 94 -7.57 3.52 -0.07
N ASP A 95 -8.61 4.19 -0.56
CA ASP A 95 -8.48 5.49 -1.22
C ASP A 95 -7.82 6.51 -0.29
N VAL A 96 -6.98 7.37 -0.88
CA VAL A 96 -6.40 8.51 -0.19
C VAL A 96 -7.38 9.67 -0.27
N VAL A 97 -7.68 10.27 0.87
CA VAL A 97 -8.66 11.34 0.99
C VAL A 97 -8.10 12.49 1.81
N VAL A 98 -8.58 13.69 1.54
CA VAL A 98 -8.32 14.86 2.39
C VAL A 98 -9.62 15.30 3.05
N LEU A 99 -9.51 15.65 4.32
CA LEU A 99 -10.59 16.20 5.13
C LEU A 99 -10.52 17.72 5.09
N LYS A 100 -11.64 18.37 4.80
CA LYS A 100 -11.78 19.83 4.80
C LYS A 100 -13.08 20.25 5.48
N PRO A 101 -13.18 21.48 6.01
CA PRO A 101 -14.49 22.05 6.34
C PRO A 101 -15.36 22.13 5.08
N ASN A 102 -16.65 21.84 5.21
CA ASN A 102 -17.57 21.69 4.09
C ASN A 102 -17.65 22.97 3.22
N LYS A 103 -17.58 24.14 3.86
CA LYS A 103 -17.63 25.47 3.22
C LYS A 103 -16.26 26.08 2.92
N ALA A 104 -15.16 25.38 3.21
CA ALA A 104 -13.83 25.92 2.94
C ALA A 104 -13.60 26.10 1.44
N ASP A 105 -12.87 27.14 1.06
CA ASP A 105 -12.48 27.36 -0.33
C ASP A 105 -11.58 26.21 -0.83
N LEU A 106 -11.51 25.99 -2.14
CA LEU A 106 -10.72 24.88 -2.69
C LEU A 106 -9.23 24.97 -2.32
N GLY A 107 -8.70 26.19 -2.19
CA GLY A 107 -7.31 26.47 -1.79
C GLY A 107 -7.08 26.50 -0.29
N SER A 108 -8.12 26.33 0.54
CA SER A 108 -7.94 26.24 1.99
C SER A 108 -7.14 24.98 2.34
N PRO A 109 -6.26 25.06 3.36
CA PRO A 109 -5.50 23.90 3.80
C PRO A 109 -6.44 22.78 4.23
N ALA A 110 -6.05 21.53 3.93
CA ALA A 110 -6.75 20.37 4.46
C ALA A 110 -6.56 20.30 5.98
N LEU A 111 -7.60 19.88 6.70
CA LEU A 111 -7.51 19.56 8.13
C LEU A 111 -6.60 18.35 8.33
N GLY A 112 -6.64 17.40 7.41
CA GLY A 112 -5.76 16.24 7.44
C GLY A 112 -5.89 15.40 6.18
N GLN A 113 -4.89 14.57 5.93
CA GLN A 113 -4.92 13.55 4.89
C GLN A 113 -5.04 12.19 5.56
N GLY A 114 -5.90 11.34 5.02
CA GLY A 114 -6.16 10.02 5.56
C GLY A 114 -6.39 8.97 4.49
N VAL A 115 -6.55 7.73 4.94
CA VAL A 115 -6.82 6.57 4.09
C VAL A 115 -8.16 5.97 4.49
N VAL A 116 -9.05 5.75 3.52
CA VAL A 116 -10.34 5.10 3.78
C VAL A 116 -10.09 3.69 4.34
N TYR A 117 -10.54 3.43 5.56
CA TYR A 117 -10.39 2.15 6.23
C TYR A 117 -11.59 1.24 5.97
N ARG A 118 -12.80 1.81 6.10
CA ARG A 118 -14.06 1.07 5.99
C ARG A 118 -15.12 1.94 5.34
N LEU A 119 -15.97 1.30 4.54
CA LEU A 119 -17.09 1.92 3.88
C LEU A 119 -18.35 1.09 4.18
N LYS A 120 -19.39 1.74 4.66
CA LYS A 120 -20.75 1.21 4.84
C LYS A 120 -21.71 2.11 4.07
N ASP A 121 -22.94 1.67 3.88
CA ASP A 121 -23.96 2.49 3.22
C ASP A 121 -24.23 3.78 3.99
N SER A 122 -24.17 3.76 5.33
CA SER A 122 -24.45 4.91 6.19
C SER A 122 -23.22 5.71 6.63
N SER A 123 -22.01 5.14 6.52
CA SER A 123 -20.81 5.75 7.09
C SER A 123 -19.51 5.41 6.36
N ILE A 124 -18.56 6.33 6.46
CA ILE A 124 -17.20 6.18 5.94
C ILE A 124 -16.21 6.38 7.07
N THR A 125 -15.34 5.39 7.30
CA THR A 125 -14.28 5.46 8.31
C THR A 125 -12.94 5.72 7.64
N VAL A 126 -12.25 6.76 8.09
CA VAL A 126 -10.95 7.17 7.54
C VAL A 126 -9.90 7.10 8.65
N ALA A 127 -8.75 6.50 8.33
CA ALA A 127 -7.59 6.46 9.19
C ALA A 127 -6.69 7.68 8.93
N PHE A 128 -6.38 8.44 9.98
CA PHE A 128 -5.46 9.57 9.96
C PHE A 128 -4.24 9.28 10.83
N ASP A 129 -3.10 9.84 10.42
CA ASP A 129 -1.87 9.80 11.21
C ASP A 129 -2.03 10.65 12.47
N ASP A 130 -2.48 11.91 12.28
CA ASP A 130 -2.78 12.85 13.36
C ASP A 130 -4.21 13.39 13.22
N ILE A 131 -4.86 13.68 14.36
CA ILE A 131 -6.20 14.24 14.39
C ILE A 131 -6.10 15.76 14.22
N PRO A 132 -6.87 16.39 13.31
CA PRO A 132 -7.04 17.83 13.37
C PRO A 132 -7.81 18.21 14.64
N GLU A 133 -7.11 18.81 15.61
CA GLU A 133 -7.69 19.25 16.90
C GLU A 133 -8.77 20.34 16.71
N GLU A 134 -8.72 21.09 15.61
CA GLU A 134 -9.66 22.16 15.29
C GLU A 134 -10.47 21.86 14.02
N GLY A 135 -11.74 22.26 14.00
CA GLY A 135 -12.60 22.25 12.81
C GLY A 135 -13.51 21.04 12.61
N LEU A 136 -13.37 19.98 13.42
CA LEU A 136 -14.22 18.78 13.37
C LEU A 136 -15.68 19.02 13.78
N ASN A 137 -15.95 20.11 14.50
CA ASN A 137 -17.30 20.50 14.98
C ASN A 137 -18.18 21.16 13.93
N SER A 138 -17.60 21.50 12.77
CA SER A 138 -18.33 22.06 11.65
C SER A 138 -18.71 20.94 10.66
N PRO A 139 -19.71 21.15 9.78
CA PRO A 139 -19.92 20.22 8.68
C PRO A 139 -18.62 20.07 7.88
N LEU A 140 -18.25 18.84 7.58
CA LEU A 140 -17.01 18.45 6.90
C LEU A 140 -17.28 17.97 5.48
N ARG A 141 -16.22 17.87 4.69
CA ARG A 141 -16.23 17.16 3.42
C ARG A 141 -14.97 16.32 3.24
N LEU A 142 -15.13 15.22 2.52
CA LEU A 142 -14.03 14.36 2.08
C LEU A 142 -13.83 14.52 0.58
N GLU A 143 -12.60 14.81 0.17
CA GLU A 143 -12.20 14.88 -1.23
C GLU A 143 -11.22 13.73 -1.52
N LYS A 144 -11.48 12.95 -2.58
CA LYS A 144 -10.57 11.90 -3.03
C LYS A 144 -9.36 12.53 -3.73
N VAL A 145 -8.16 12.09 -3.35
CA VAL A 145 -6.90 12.62 -3.90
C VAL A 145 -6.20 11.56 -4.74
N ALA A 146 -5.60 12.00 -5.86
CA ALA A 146 -4.76 11.14 -6.68
C ALA A 146 -3.50 10.73 -5.92
N ASN A 147 -3.15 9.44 -5.98
CA ASN A 147 -1.93 8.95 -5.35
C ASN A 147 -0.71 9.27 -6.21
N GLU A 148 -0.13 10.46 -6.00
CA GLU A 148 1.10 10.87 -6.68
C GLU A 148 2.33 10.05 -6.31
N VAL A 149 2.31 9.43 -5.12
CA VAL A 149 3.46 8.70 -4.57
C VAL A 149 3.81 7.50 -5.46
N THR A 150 2.81 6.81 -6.03
CA THR A 150 3.05 5.69 -6.95
C THR A 150 3.83 6.12 -8.18
N TYR A 151 3.40 7.19 -8.86
CA TYR A 151 4.07 7.70 -10.07
C TYR A 151 5.47 8.23 -9.77
N ARG A 152 5.64 8.93 -8.64
CA ARG A 152 6.94 9.40 -8.18
C ARG A 152 7.90 8.24 -7.97
N ARG A 153 7.49 7.20 -7.24
CA ARG A 153 8.30 5.99 -6.99
C ARG A 153 8.68 5.25 -8.27
N MET A 154 7.75 5.13 -9.22
CA MET A 154 8.06 4.51 -10.51
C MET A 154 9.10 5.34 -11.29
N LYS A 155 8.99 6.66 -11.29
CA LYS A 155 10.02 7.53 -11.88
C LYS A 155 11.36 7.44 -11.17
N ASP A 156 11.36 7.47 -9.84
CA ASP A 156 12.58 7.36 -9.04
C ASP A 156 13.29 6.03 -9.33
N ALA A 157 12.54 4.94 -9.47
CA ALA A 157 13.07 3.64 -9.87
C ALA A 157 13.70 3.67 -11.28
N LEU A 158 13.06 4.33 -12.25
CA LEU A 158 13.65 4.51 -13.59
C LEU A 158 14.92 5.37 -13.56
N VAL A 159 14.95 6.42 -12.73
CA VAL A 159 16.14 7.26 -12.55
C VAL A 159 17.27 6.49 -11.86
N GLN A 160 16.96 5.65 -10.89
CA GLN A 160 17.97 4.78 -10.28
C GLN A 160 18.50 3.76 -11.29
N LEU A 161 17.63 3.20 -12.12
CA LEU A 161 18.01 2.26 -13.16
C LEU A 161 18.87 2.94 -14.26
N SER A 162 18.59 4.20 -14.61
CA SER A 162 19.34 4.96 -15.63
C SER A 162 20.78 5.28 -15.20
N LYS A 163 21.02 5.44 -13.88
CA LYS A 163 22.35 5.63 -13.30
C LYS A 163 23.24 4.39 -13.39
N GLY A 164 22.67 3.26 -13.81
CA GLY A 164 23.35 1.99 -13.97
C GLY A 164 23.49 1.22 -12.66
N VAL A 165 23.14 -0.06 -12.69
CA VAL A 165 23.32 -0.98 -11.55
C VAL A 165 24.67 -1.67 -11.71
N HIS A 166 25.72 -0.98 -11.28
CA HIS A 166 27.10 -1.46 -11.46
C HIS A 166 27.62 -2.33 -10.31
N LYS A 167 26.90 -2.39 -9.18
CA LYS A 167 27.30 -3.14 -7.99
C LYS A 167 26.10 -3.85 -7.36
N GLY A 168 26.36 -5.02 -6.78
CA GLY A 168 25.38 -5.80 -6.02
C GLY A 168 24.64 -6.86 -6.85
N PRO A 169 23.73 -7.61 -6.21
CA PRO A 169 23.06 -8.78 -6.81
C PRO A 169 22.28 -8.45 -8.09
N ALA A 170 21.75 -7.22 -8.21
CA ALA A 170 20.98 -6.80 -9.36
C ALA A 170 21.83 -6.54 -10.62
N ALA A 171 23.15 -6.37 -10.50
CA ALA A 171 24.05 -6.19 -11.65
C ALA A 171 24.03 -7.40 -12.60
N ASP A 172 23.79 -8.60 -12.06
CA ASP A 172 23.66 -9.81 -12.87
C ASP A 172 22.26 -10.02 -13.45
N LEU A 173 21.24 -9.47 -12.80
CA LEU A 173 19.84 -9.61 -13.21
C LEU A 173 19.49 -8.71 -14.41
N ILE A 174 19.94 -7.45 -14.41
CA ILE A 174 19.56 -6.47 -15.44
C ILE A 174 19.90 -6.95 -16.87
N PRO A 175 21.13 -7.41 -17.19
CA PRO A 175 21.45 -7.91 -18.52
C PRO A 175 20.58 -9.13 -18.93
N VAL A 176 20.15 -9.94 -17.96
CA VAL A 176 19.26 -11.08 -18.22
C VAL A 176 17.84 -10.61 -18.56
N LEU A 177 17.31 -9.62 -17.84
CA LEU A 177 15.97 -9.06 -18.08
C LEU A 177 15.88 -8.34 -19.44
N PHE A 178 16.95 -7.69 -19.88
CA PHE A 178 17.03 -7.04 -21.19
C PHE A 178 17.52 -7.97 -22.31
N GLY A 179 17.73 -9.26 -22.04
CA GLY A 179 18.09 -10.25 -23.07
C GLY A 179 19.53 -10.15 -23.59
N GLU A 180 20.40 -9.38 -22.92
CA GLU A 180 21.84 -9.28 -23.22
C GLU A 180 22.59 -10.55 -22.78
N ARG A 181 22.09 -11.26 -21.76
CA ARG A 181 22.63 -12.54 -21.29
C ARG A 181 21.51 -13.56 -21.04
N PRO A 182 21.74 -14.87 -21.26
CA PRO A 182 20.77 -15.89 -20.90
C PRO A 182 20.70 -16.09 -19.38
N PRO A 183 19.53 -16.46 -18.82
CA PRO A 183 19.42 -16.83 -17.42
C PRO A 183 20.22 -18.10 -17.12
N THR A 184 20.82 -18.15 -15.94
CA THR A 184 21.63 -19.29 -15.50
C THR A 184 21.00 -20.05 -14.34
N VAL A 185 21.24 -21.37 -14.34
CA VAL A 185 20.78 -22.30 -13.31
C VAL A 185 22.01 -22.93 -12.65
N SER A 186 21.92 -23.22 -11.36
CA SER A 186 22.91 -24.00 -10.63
C SER A 186 23.04 -25.39 -11.25
N LYS A 187 24.29 -25.84 -11.47
CA LYS A 187 24.58 -27.21 -11.93
C LYS A 187 24.42 -28.27 -10.85
N LYS A 188 24.32 -27.86 -9.58
CA LYS A 188 24.11 -28.79 -8.46
C LYS A 188 22.62 -29.10 -8.36
N ASP A 189 22.29 -30.38 -8.30
CA ASP A 189 20.94 -30.81 -7.99
C ASP A 189 20.52 -30.27 -6.63
N VAL A 190 19.34 -29.64 -6.63
CA VAL A 190 18.80 -28.99 -5.45
C VAL A 190 17.81 -29.93 -4.79
N THR A 191 18.27 -30.67 -3.79
CA THR A 191 17.40 -31.47 -2.93
C THR A 191 16.75 -30.58 -1.88
N PHE A 192 15.44 -30.68 -1.71
CA PHE A 192 14.71 -29.99 -0.65
C PHE A 192 13.67 -30.93 -0.01
N THR A 193 13.37 -30.68 1.26
CA THR A 193 12.29 -31.37 1.97
C THR A 193 11.12 -30.39 2.08
N PRO A 194 9.99 -30.65 1.41
CA PRO A 194 8.83 -29.76 1.45
C PRO A 194 8.34 -29.50 2.88
N PHE A 195 7.95 -28.26 3.17
CA PHE A 195 7.20 -27.94 4.38
C PHE A 195 5.73 -28.37 4.23
N ASN A 196 5.15 -28.17 3.05
CA ASN A 196 3.83 -28.70 2.72
C ASN A 196 3.95 -30.12 2.12
N SER A 197 3.39 -31.13 2.80
CA SER A 197 3.37 -32.52 2.34
C SER A 197 2.46 -32.75 1.13
N ASN A 198 1.48 -31.88 0.90
CA ASN A 198 0.42 -32.05 -0.09
C ASN A 198 0.74 -31.41 -1.46
N LEU A 199 2.02 -31.16 -1.74
CA LEU A 199 2.44 -30.62 -3.04
C LEU A 199 2.42 -31.69 -4.12
N ASP A 200 1.82 -31.33 -5.25
CA ASP A 200 1.82 -32.19 -6.45
C ASP A 200 3.20 -32.19 -7.15
N ARG A 201 3.34 -33.07 -8.16
CA ARG A 201 4.60 -33.23 -8.90
C ARG A 201 5.01 -31.95 -9.64
N SER A 202 4.05 -31.22 -10.22
CA SER A 202 4.32 -30.00 -10.98
C SER A 202 4.80 -28.87 -10.08
N GLN A 203 4.21 -28.75 -8.89
CA GLN A 203 4.63 -27.79 -7.87
C GLN A 203 6.03 -28.12 -7.35
N LYS A 204 6.32 -29.39 -7.05
CA LYS A 204 7.66 -29.84 -6.61
C LYS A 204 8.74 -29.56 -7.65
N ASP A 205 8.45 -29.81 -8.93
CA ASP A 205 9.36 -29.50 -10.04
C ASP A 205 9.59 -27.99 -10.18
N ALA A 206 8.52 -27.20 -10.10
CA ALA A 206 8.62 -25.74 -10.12
C ALA A 206 9.46 -25.19 -8.96
N ILE A 207 9.29 -25.73 -7.74
CA ILE A 207 10.09 -25.35 -6.58
C ILE A 207 11.56 -25.73 -6.80
N SER A 208 11.87 -26.94 -7.25
CA SER A 208 13.25 -27.35 -7.56
C SER A 208 13.92 -26.42 -8.58
N LYS A 209 13.20 -26.05 -9.64
CA LYS A 209 13.68 -25.09 -10.65
C LYS A 209 13.87 -23.68 -10.09
N ALA A 210 12.95 -23.20 -9.24
CA ALA A 210 13.09 -21.92 -8.58
C ALA A 210 14.34 -21.87 -7.70
N LEU A 211 14.51 -22.89 -6.86
CA LEU A 211 15.61 -23.03 -5.91
C LEU A 211 16.98 -23.27 -6.56
N SER A 212 17.02 -23.62 -7.85
CA SER A 212 18.24 -23.77 -8.64
C SER A 212 18.52 -22.57 -9.54
N SER A 213 17.55 -21.69 -9.76
CA SER A 213 17.70 -20.51 -10.62
C SER A 213 18.57 -19.44 -9.94
N LYS A 214 19.54 -18.88 -10.66
CA LYS A 214 20.45 -17.86 -10.11
C LYS A 214 20.02 -16.43 -10.37
N ASN A 215 19.35 -16.20 -11.51
CA ASN A 215 19.02 -14.85 -11.97
C ASN A 215 17.52 -14.59 -11.84
N VAL A 216 16.71 -15.36 -12.56
CA VAL A 216 15.26 -15.17 -12.63
C VAL A 216 14.57 -16.51 -12.82
N PHE A 217 13.41 -16.67 -12.19
CA PHE A 217 12.53 -17.81 -12.37
C PHE A 217 11.10 -17.30 -12.59
N LEU A 218 10.44 -17.78 -13.64
CA LEU A 218 9.06 -17.43 -13.93
C LEU A 218 8.15 -18.59 -13.57
N LEU A 219 7.34 -18.40 -12.53
CA LEU A 219 6.29 -19.35 -12.18
C LEU A 219 5.00 -18.98 -12.92
N HIS A 220 4.52 -19.88 -13.77
CA HIS A 220 3.22 -19.73 -14.42
C HIS A 220 2.27 -20.84 -13.96
N GLY A 221 1.00 -20.50 -13.78
CA GLY A 221 -0.03 -21.46 -13.39
C GLY A 221 -1.44 -20.92 -13.66
N PRO A 222 -2.34 -21.70 -14.30
CA PRO A 222 -3.75 -21.34 -14.43
C PRO A 222 -4.44 -21.03 -13.09
N PRO A 223 -5.61 -20.37 -13.09
CA PRO A 223 -6.41 -20.17 -11.88
C PRO A 223 -6.64 -21.50 -11.14
N GLY A 224 -6.55 -21.49 -9.80
CA GLY A 224 -6.78 -22.69 -8.97
C GLY A 224 -5.61 -23.68 -8.85
N THR A 225 -4.50 -23.52 -9.59
CA THR A 225 -3.37 -24.48 -9.59
C THR A 225 -2.41 -24.36 -8.40
N GLY A 226 -2.78 -23.61 -7.37
CA GLY A 226 -1.96 -23.48 -6.15
C GLY A 226 -0.69 -22.64 -6.31
N LYS A 227 -0.63 -21.69 -7.26
CA LYS A 227 0.52 -20.77 -7.44
C LYS A 227 1.03 -20.17 -6.12
N THR A 228 0.13 -19.63 -5.31
CA THR A 228 0.47 -19.04 -4.01
C THR A 228 1.06 -20.07 -3.06
N THR A 229 0.55 -21.30 -3.06
CA THR A 229 1.12 -22.42 -2.29
C THR A 229 2.55 -22.71 -2.71
N THR A 230 2.81 -22.76 -4.02
CA THR A 230 4.17 -22.94 -4.56
C THR A 230 5.11 -21.79 -4.16
N VAL A 231 4.65 -20.54 -4.24
CA VAL A 231 5.46 -19.37 -3.83
C VAL A 231 5.76 -19.38 -2.34
N VAL A 232 4.78 -19.69 -1.49
CA VAL A 232 4.98 -19.81 -0.04
C VAL A 232 6.03 -20.87 0.26
N GLU A 233 5.96 -22.03 -0.40
CA GLU A 233 6.97 -23.07 -0.24
C GLU A 233 8.37 -22.59 -0.68
N ILE A 234 8.50 -21.91 -1.82
CA ILE A 234 9.77 -21.33 -2.28
C ILE A 234 10.35 -20.37 -1.21
N ILE A 235 9.51 -19.47 -0.67
CA ILE A 235 9.93 -18.53 0.39
C ILE A 235 10.43 -19.29 1.62
N LEU A 236 9.70 -20.29 2.09
CA LEU A 236 10.09 -21.09 3.25
C LEU A 236 11.43 -21.81 3.04
N GLN A 237 11.65 -22.37 1.84
CA GLN A 237 12.89 -23.05 1.50
C GLN A 237 14.08 -22.09 1.43
N GLU A 238 13.92 -20.90 0.83
CA GLU A 238 14.98 -19.90 0.78
C GLU A 238 15.28 -19.29 2.16
N VAL A 239 14.26 -19.05 2.98
CA VAL A 239 14.45 -18.62 4.38
C VAL A 239 15.20 -19.70 5.18
N LYS A 240 14.87 -20.98 4.99
CA LYS A 240 15.59 -22.11 5.62
C LYS A 240 17.06 -22.15 5.21
N ARG A 241 17.41 -21.69 4.01
CA ARG A 241 18.79 -21.57 3.51
C ARG A 241 19.52 -20.32 4.01
N GLY A 242 18.85 -19.49 4.81
CA GLY A 242 19.42 -18.26 5.36
C GLY A 242 19.28 -17.04 4.44
N ALA A 243 18.48 -17.12 3.38
CA ALA A 243 18.20 -15.98 2.52
C ALA A 243 17.30 -14.95 3.23
N LYS A 244 17.48 -13.67 2.90
CA LYS A 244 16.54 -12.59 3.21
C LYS A 244 15.70 -12.33 1.97
N ILE A 245 14.37 -12.31 2.13
CA ILE A 245 13.41 -12.28 1.02
C ILE A 245 12.59 -11.00 1.06
N LEU A 246 12.47 -10.32 -0.08
CA LEU A 246 11.53 -9.24 -0.33
C LEU A 246 10.37 -9.78 -1.21
N ALA A 247 9.25 -10.10 -0.59
CA ALA A 247 8.05 -10.54 -1.31
C ALA A 247 7.19 -9.33 -1.69
N CYS A 248 6.91 -9.17 -2.99
CA CYS A 248 6.11 -8.07 -3.53
C CYS A 248 4.94 -8.60 -4.36
N ALA A 249 3.84 -7.84 -4.40
CA ALA A 249 2.72 -8.12 -5.29
C ALA A 249 2.02 -6.81 -5.68
N ALA A 250 1.25 -6.85 -6.77
CA ALA A 250 0.54 -5.68 -7.29
C ALA A 250 -0.61 -5.18 -6.38
N SER A 251 -1.12 -6.01 -5.47
CA SER A 251 -2.21 -5.66 -4.56
C SER A 251 -1.91 -6.03 -3.11
N ASN A 252 -2.46 -5.25 -2.16
CA ASN A 252 -2.32 -5.53 -0.73
C ASN A 252 -2.88 -6.90 -0.36
N ILE A 253 -4.04 -7.28 -0.92
CA ILE A 253 -4.66 -8.58 -0.68
C ILE A 253 -3.75 -9.73 -1.11
N ALA A 254 -3.03 -9.60 -2.23
CA ALA A 254 -2.09 -10.62 -2.67
C ALA A 254 -0.90 -10.76 -1.70
N VAL A 255 -0.37 -9.65 -1.17
CA VAL A 255 0.68 -9.69 -0.14
C VAL A 255 0.16 -10.31 1.15
N ASP A 256 -1.02 -9.90 1.60
CA ASP A 256 -1.63 -10.38 2.85
C ASP A 256 -1.91 -11.89 2.77
N ASN A 257 -2.35 -12.39 1.61
CA ASN A 257 -2.52 -13.81 1.33
C ASN A 257 -1.23 -14.63 1.45
N ILE A 258 -0.06 -14.04 1.14
CA ILE A 258 1.24 -14.68 1.33
C ILE A 258 1.59 -14.69 2.81
N VAL A 259 1.43 -13.53 3.49
CA VAL A 259 1.72 -13.39 4.92
C VAL A 259 0.89 -14.36 5.75
N GLU A 260 -0.42 -14.43 5.51
CA GLU A 260 -1.34 -15.35 6.21
C GLU A 260 -0.88 -16.81 6.10
N ARG A 261 -0.38 -17.23 4.93
CA ARG A 261 0.13 -18.59 4.72
C ARG A 261 1.51 -18.82 5.34
N LEU A 262 2.30 -17.78 5.58
CA LEU A 262 3.61 -17.87 6.23
C LEU A 262 3.52 -17.87 7.77
N VAL A 263 2.49 -17.24 8.34
CA VAL A 263 2.29 -17.14 9.80
C VAL A 263 2.33 -18.50 10.53
N PRO A 264 1.67 -19.58 10.06
CA PRO A 264 1.72 -20.89 10.71
C PRO A 264 3.13 -21.49 10.85
N TYR A 265 4.05 -21.12 9.94
CA TYR A 265 5.43 -21.61 9.94
C TYR A 265 6.36 -20.79 10.85
N ARG A 266 5.85 -19.74 11.52
CA ARG A 266 6.58 -18.90 12.48
C ARG A 266 7.89 -18.32 11.93
N VAL A 267 7.94 -18.04 10.63
CA VAL A 267 9.09 -17.36 10.02
C VAL A 267 9.15 -15.91 10.48
N LYS A 268 10.37 -15.40 10.69
CA LYS A 268 10.58 -13.98 11.00
C LYS A 268 10.19 -13.15 9.78
N LEU A 269 9.09 -12.41 9.86
CA LEU A 269 8.53 -11.65 8.75
C LEU A 269 8.06 -10.27 9.23
N VAL A 270 8.06 -9.30 8.33
CA VAL A 270 7.55 -7.95 8.56
C VAL A 270 6.70 -7.53 7.38
N ARG A 271 5.43 -7.17 7.62
CA ARG A 271 4.51 -6.65 6.61
C ARG A 271 4.59 -5.12 6.59
N LEU A 272 5.13 -4.57 5.51
CA LEU A 272 5.21 -3.12 5.30
C LEU A 272 3.96 -2.60 4.61
N GLY A 273 3.20 -1.71 5.23
CA GLY A 273 2.04 -1.09 4.59
C GLY A 273 1.18 -0.36 5.61
N HIS A 274 0.35 0.56 5.13
CA HIS A 274 -0.56 1.29 6.01
C HIS A 274 -1.57 0.29 6.64
N PRO A 275 -1.70 0.19 7.98
CA PRO A 275 -2.58 -0.76 8.67
C PRO A 275 -4.03 -0.78 8.15
N ALA A 276 -4.55 0.37 7.74
CA ALA A 276 -5.90 0.47 7.18
C ALA A 276 -6.08 -0.24 5.83
N ARG A 277 -4.98 -0.72 5.23
CA ARG A 277 -4.93 -1.45 3.97
C ARG A 277 -4.62 -2.93 4.13
N LEU A 278 -4.54 -3.40 5.38
CA LEU A 278 -4.17 -4.76 5.70
C LEU A 278 -5.40 -5.55 6.16
N LEU A 279 -5.40 -6.84 5.85
CA LEU A 279 -6.37 -7.78 6.39
C LEU A 279 -6.18 -7.95 7.91
N PRO A 280 -7.27 -8.13 8.69
CA PRO A 280 -7.19 -8.26 10.15
C PRO A 280 -6.20 -9.33 10.62
N GLN A 281 -6.19 -10.49 9.96
CA GLN A 281 -5.34 -11.62 10.33
C GLN A 281 -3.84 -11.38 10.12
N VAL A 282 -3.45 -10.36 9.35
CA VAL A 282 -2.03 -10.02 9.12
C VAL A 282 -1.58 -8.78 9.90
N LEU A 283 -2.46 -8.13 10.66
CA LEU A 283 -2.14 -6.90 11.39
C LEU A 283 -1.00 -7.10 12.39
N GLU A 284 -0.92 -8.26 13.06
CA GLU A 284 0.16 -8.56 14.01
C GLU A 284 1.54 -8.64 13.35
N SER A 285 1.56 -8.96 12.06
CA SER A 285 2.77 -9.04 11.24
C SER A 285 3.21 -7.68 10.72
N ALA A 286 2.39 -6.64 10.86
CA ALA A 286 2.70 -5.31 10.36
C ALA A 286 3.85 -4.67 11.12
N LEU A 287 4.67 -3.86 10.43
CA LEU A 287 5.77 -3.13 11.06
C LEU A 287 5.28 -2.31 12.26
N ASP A 288 4.20 -1.55 12.10
CA ASP A 288 3.65 -0.72 13.16
C ASP A 288 3.25 -1.55 14.39
N ALA A 289 2.67 -2.75 14.19
CA ALA A 289 2.32 -3.64 15.29
C ALA A 289 3.56 -4.21 16.00
N GLN A 290 4.63 -4.52 15.27
CA GLN A 290 5.87 -5.01 15.86
C GLN A 290 6.63 -3.92 16.61
N VAL A 291 6.67 -2.70 16.08
CA VAL A 291 7.25 -1.53 16.77
C VAL A 291 6.47 -1.25 18.05
N LEU A 292 5.14 -1.33 18.02
CA LEU A 292 4.28 -1.19 19.20
C LEU A 292 4.30 -2.40 20.16
N ARG A 293 5.06 -3.45 19.85
CA ARG A 293 5.38 -4.51 20.80
C ARG A 293 6.79 -4.35 21.36
N GLY A 294 7.66 -3.59 20.69
CA GLY A 294 9.01 -3.25 21.14
C GLY A 294 9.01 -2.26 22.31
N ASP A 295 10.08 -2.27 23.10
CA ASP A 295 10.21 -1.65 24.42
C ASP A 295 9.70 -0.19 24.50
N ASN A 296 8.82 0.08 25.49
CA ASN A 296 8.15 1.36 25.90
C ASN A 296 6.63 1.49 25.66
N THR A 297 5.88 0.39 25.62
CA THR A 297 4.45 0.40 25.20
C THR A 297 3.42 0.56 26.32
N GLY A 298 3.85 0.52 27.58
CA GLY A 298 3.00 0.91 28.72
C GLY A 298 2.56 2.37 28.61
N LEU A 299 3.51 3.28 28.42
CA LEU A 299 3.26 4.71 28.24
C LEU A 299 2.37 4.99 27.01
N ALA A 300 2.64 4.33 25.88
CA ALA A 300 1.88 4.56 24.65
C ALA A 300 0.42 4.09 24.76
N ASN A 301 0.14 3.03 25.54
CA ASN A 301 -1.22 2.56 25.76
C ASN A 301 -1.99 3.43 26.77
N ASP A 302 -1.31 3.99 27.77
CA ASP A 302 -1.92 4.93 28.71
C ASP A 302 -2.24 6.27 28.04
N ILE A 303 -1.33 6.81 27.22
CA ILE A 303 -1.58 8.01 26.40
C ILE A 303 -2.75 7.76 25.42
N ARG A 304 -2.88 6.54 24.84
CA ARG A 304 -4.01 6.22 23.95
C ARG A 304 -5.36 6.16 24.66
N LYS A 305 -5.39 5.66 25.90
CA LYS A 305 -6.60 5.65 26.73
C LYS A 305 -7.00 7.08 27.10
N GLU A 306 -6.04 7.90 27.49
CA GLU A 306 -6.26 9.32 27.76
C GLU A 306 -6.71 10.07 26.50
N MET A 307 -6.09 9.85 25.34
CA MET A 307 -6.52 10.43 24.07
C MET A 307 -7.94 10.00 23.70
N LYS A 308 -8.30 8.72 23.86
CA LYS A 308 -9.66 8.25 23.60
C LYS A 308 -10.68 8.95 24.50
N TRP A 309 -10.32 9.15 25.77
CA TRP A 309 -11.11 9.93 26.72
C TRP A 309 -11.24 11.39 26.29
N ILE A 310 -10.13 12.06 25.99
CA ILE A 310 -10.09 13.47 25.56
C ILE A 310 -10.86 13.69 24.26
N ILE A 311 -10.79 12.76 23.30
CA ILE A 311 -11.52 12.92 22.03
C ILE A 311 -13.03 12.77 22.24
N ILE A 312 -13.47 11.80 23.07
CA ILE A 312 -14.87 11.63 23.45
C ILE A 312 -15.35 12.85 24.26
N GLU A 313 -14.51 13.34 25.17
CA GLU A 313 -14.79 14.48 26.03
C GLU A 313 -14.81 15.79 25.24
N CYS A 314 -13.91 16.02 24.27
CA CYS A 314 -13.95 17.16 23.35
C CYS A 314 -15.15 17.10 22.39
N TYR A 315 -15.55 15.90 21.95
CA TYR A 315 -16.74 15.73 21.11
C TYR A 315 -18.03 16.04 21.90
N ASN A 316 -18.12 15.54 23.14
CA ASN A 316 -19.24 15.83 24.04
C ASN A 316 -19.21 17.29 24.55
N ASN A 317 -18.04 17.84 24.87
CA ASN A 317 -17.86 19.22 25.28
C ASN A 317 -17.99 20.21 24.12
N SER A 318 -17.95 19.79 22.86
CA SER A 318 -18.32 20.68 21.74
C SER A 318 -19.82 20.99 21.72
N ILE A 319 -20.66 20.21 22.42
CA ILE A 319 -22.03 20.57 22.76
C ILE A 319 -22.08 21.57 23.95
N GLN A 320 -21.02 21.64 24.78
CA GLN A 320 -20.93 22.53 25.96
C GLN A 320 -19.96 23.72 25.82
N SER A 321 -19.19 23.84 24.74
CA SER A 321 -18.12 24.84 24.53
C SER A 321 -18.62 26.27 24.22
N HIS A 322 -19.77 26.64 24.82
CA HIS A 322 -20.05 28.02 25.22
C HIS A 322 -19.25 28.45 26.46
N LEU A 323 -18.48 27.55 27.09
CA LEU A 323 -17.68 27.89 28.28
C LEU A 323 -16.24 27.34 28.19
N PHE A 324 -15.31 28.28 28.02
CA PHE A 324 -13.89 28.23 28.40
C PHE A 324 -12.91 27.36 27.58
N GLY A 325 -11.95 28.04 26.94
CA GLY A 325 -10.80 27.43 26.27
C GLY A 325 -9.50 27.41 27.09
N LYS A 326 -8.51 26.65 26.63
CA LYS A 326 -7.05 26.90 26.74
C LYS A 326 -6.22 25.84 25.98
N HIS A 327 -5.11 26.29 25.38
CA HIS A 327 -4.12 25.58 24.56
C HIS A 327 -3.05 24.81 25.35
N PHE A 328 -2.43 23.78 24.75
CA PHE A 328 -1.06 23.30 25.05
C PHE A 328 -0.35 22.71 23.80
N THR A 329 1.00 22.75 23.77
CA THR A 329 1.88 22.43 22.62
C THR A 329 3.02 21.48 23.06
N TYR A 330 3.51 20.56 22.20
CA TYR A 330 4.78 19.81 22.44
C TYR A 330 5.53 19.39 21.15
N GLN A 331 6.88 19.33 21.23
CA GLN A 331 7.87 19.13 20.15
C GLN A 331 8.59 17.75 20.18
N GLY A 332 8.80 17.14 18.99
CA GLY A 332 10.09 16.68 18.43
C GLY A 332 10.72 15.30 18.76
N LEU A 333 11.12 14.53 17.70
CA LEU A 333 12.49 13.99 17.42
C LEU A 333 12.51 12.97 16.23
N ILE A 334 13.57 12.97 15.40
CA ILE A 334 13.76 12.19 14.15
C ILE A 334 15.11 11.45 14.17
N TYR A 335 15.19 10.22 13.61
CA TYR A 335 16.45 9.51 13.29
C TYR A 335 16.36 8.74 11.94
N GLU A 336 17.45 8.74 11.16
CA GLU A 336 17.60 8.18 9.79
C GLU A 336 17.91 6.66 9.72
N PRO A 337 17.63 5.94 8.59
CA PRO A 337 17.92 4.51 8.43
C PRO A 337 19.01 4.13 7.38
N TYR A 338 19.64 2.96 7.60
CA TYR A 338 20.58 2.28 6.69
C TYR A 338 19.91 1.23 5.77
N VAL A 339 20.56 0.94 4.64
CA VAL A 339 20.10 0.18 3.44
C VAL A 339 20.26 -1.36 3.56
N LEU A 340 19.33 -2.14 2.99
CA LEU A 340 19.30 -3.62 2.95
C LEU A 340 19.31 -4.18 1.50
N ARG A 341 19.72 -5.45 1.35
CA ARG A 341 19.79 -6.22 0.08
C ARG A 341 18.51 -7.06 -0.13
N ASP A 342 18.00 -7.09 -1.37
CA ASP A 342 16.72 -7.72 -1.73
C ASP A 342 16.85 -8.98 -2.61
N VAL A 343 15.89 -9.90 -2.43
CA VAL A 343 15.47 -10.94 -3.40
C VAL A 343 14.02 -10.63 -3.74
N ILE A 344 13.72 -10.26 -4.99
CA ILE A 344 12.39 -9.84 -5.44
C ILE A 344 11.65 -11.06 -6.01
N LEU A 345 10.49 -11.38 -5.42
CA LEU A 345 9.50 -12.27 -6.02
C LEU A 345 8.29 -11.43 -6.42
N GLU A 346 7.97 -11.40 -7.72
CA GLU A 346 6.82 -10.67 -8.28
C GLU A 346 5.74 -11.67 -8.72
N LEU A 347 4.52 -11.48 -8.23
CA LEU A 347 3.34 -12.27 -8.59
C LEU A 347 2.38 -11.41 -9.40
N ASN A 348 2.18 -11.76 -10.67
CA ASN A 348 1.07 -11.26 -11.47
C ASN A 348 -0.14 -12.19 -11.29
N SER A 349 -1.26 -11.61 -10.87
CA SER A 349 -2.55 -12.29 -10.65
C SER A 349 -3.28 -12.54 -11.95
#